data_AF-A0A5E6NH96-F1
#
_entry.id   AF-A0A5E6NH96-F1
#
_cell.length_a   1.000
_cell.length_b   1.000
_cell.length_c   1.000
_cell.angle_alpha   90.00
_cell.angle_beta   90.00
_cell.angle_gamma   90.00
#
_symmetry.space_group_name_H-M   'P 1'
#
loop_
_entity.id
_entity.type
_entity.pdbx_description
1 polymer ?
#
loop_
_entity_poly.entity_id
_entity_poly.type
_entity_poly.pdbx_seq_one_letter_code
_entity_poly.pdbx_strand_id
1 'polypeptide(L)'
;AVTAKIANNPALAKALTDPNLTPTQKQQLATELVSSVMVELGYTQAVDVKLVADSQDNRKGHHGEDNNIYLNDTNLNNTKDLATTLGHETSHAIDNQDPSINTTHRTTQAKQIMKSMPKTTETTLVIMLNLPQKTMAMAV
;
A
#
# COMPACT_ATOMS: atom_id res chain seq x y z
N ALA A 1 -4.95 7.81 9.64
CA ALA A 1 -3.54 7.64 9.27
C ALA A 1 -3.34 6.19 8.83
N VAL A 2 -2.98 5.95 7.56
CA VAL A 2 -2.76 4.62 6.98
C VAL A 2 -1.71 3.86 7.81
N THR A 3 -0.70 4.56 8.30
CA THR A 3 0.30 4.06 9.23
C THR A 3 -0.32 3.50 10.53
N ALA A 4 -1.35 4.14 11.08
CA ALA A 4 -2.07 3.64 12.25
C ALA A 4 -2.97 2.44 11.92
N LYS A 5 -3.58 2.41 10.73
CA LYS A 5 -4.34 1.22 10.27
C LYS A 5 -3.43 0.00 10.09
N ILE A 6 -2.23 0.20 9.56
CA ILE A 6 -1.21 -0.84 9.42
C ILE A 6 -0.72 -1.30 10.80
N ALA A 7 -0.43 -0.38 11.72
CA ALA A 7 0.03 -0.72 13.06
C ALA A 7 -1.03 -1.51 13.88
N ASN A 8 -2.31 -1.25 13.65
CA ASN A 8 -3.42 -1.95 14.32
C ASN A 8 -3.85 -3.25 13.60
N ASN A 9 -3.25 -3.58 12.44
CA ASN A 9 -3.50 -4.83 11.72
C ASN A 9 -2.20 -5.66 11.66
N PRO A 10 -1.96 -6.56 12.64
CA PRO A 10 -0.71 -7.33 12.72
C PRO A 10 -0.50 -8.27 11.53
N ALA A 11 -1.58 -8.73 10.88
CA ALA A 11 -1.47 -9.52 9.66
C ALA A 11 -0.94 -8.67 8.48
N LEU A 12 -1.44 -7.45 8.34
CA LEU A 12 -1.00 -6.48 7.34
C LEU A 12 0.45 -6.03 7.59
N ALA A 13 0.80 -5.74 8.84
CA ALA A 13 2.16 -5.40 9.24
C ALA A 13 3.15 -6.55 8.97
N LYS A 14 2.76 -7.80 9.29
CA LYS A 14 3.58 -8.98 8.99
C LYS A 14 3.76 -9.17 7.49
N ALA A 15 2.69 -9.02 6.70
CA ALA A 15 2.75 -9.15 5.24
C ALA A 15 3.68 -8.11 4.60
N LEU A 16 3.68 -6.87 5.11
CA LEU A 16 4.59 -5.80 4.67
C LEU A 16 6.07 -6.09 4.94
N THR A 17 6.38 -7.01 5.85
CA THR A 17 7.75 -7.41 6.20
C THR A 17 8.14 -8.77 5.66
N ASP A 18 7.21 -9.49 5.01
CA ASP A 18 7.45 -10.83 4.50
C ASP A 18 7.95 -10.73 3.04
N PRO A 19 9.21 -11.09 2.75
CA PRO A 19 9.74 -11.03 1.38
C PRO A 19 9.14 -12.10 0.48
N ASN A 20 8.47 -13.13 1.02
CA ASN A 20 8.03 -14.32 0.30
C ASN A 20 6.50 -14.45 0.27
N LEU A 21 5.79 -13.34 0.07
CA LEU A 21 4.34 -13.36 -0.10
C LEU A 21 3.93 -14.21 -1.30
N THR A 22 2.93 -15.07 -1.12
CA THR A 22 2.27 -15.75 -2.23
C THR A 22 1.52 -14.74 -3.10
N PRO A 23 1.20 -15.07 -4.37
CA PRO A 23 0.44 -14.16 -5.23
C PRO A 23 -0.89 -13.72 -4.61
N THR A 24 -1.61 -14.63 -3.95
CA THR A 24 -2.84 -14.31 -3.22
C THR A 24 -2.61 -13.31 -2.10
N GLN A 25 -1.53 -13.48 -1.32
CA GLN A 25 -1.20 -12.55 -0.24
C GLN A 25 -0.78 -11.18 -0.78
N LYS A 26 -0.03 -11.12 -1.88
CA LYS A 26 0.33 -9.86 -2.55
C LYS A 26 -0.92 -9.12 -3.02
N GLN A 27 -1.86 -9.83 -3.63
CA GLN A 27 -3.13 -9.26 -4.09
C GLN A 27 -3.94 -8.67 -2.92
N GLN A 28 -4.13 -9.44 -1.84
CA GLN A 28 -4.88 -8.97 -0.66
C GLN A 28 -4.22 -7.74 -0.02
N LEU A 29 -2.90 -7.81 0.20
CA LEU A 29 -2.11 -6.70 0.72
C LEU A 29 -2.27 -5.45 -0.15
N ALA A 30 -2.14 -5.61 -1.47
CA ALA A 30 -2.23 -4.50 -2.41
C ALA A 30 -3.62 -3.83 -2.39
N THR A 31 -4.69 -4.62 -2.43
CA THR A 31 -6.07 -4.13 -2.38
C THR A 31 -6.37 -3.39 -1.08
N GLU A 32 -5.97 -3.93 0.07
CA GLU A 32 -6.19 -3.29 1.38
C GLU A 32 -5.45 -1.95 1.52
N LEU A 33 -4.22 -1.87 0.99
CA LEU A 33 -3.41 -0.65 1.02
C LEU A 33 -3.99 0.45 0.14
N VAL A 34 -4.32 0.13 -1.11
CA VAL A 34 -4.90 1.09 -2.06
C VAL A 34 -6.23 1.61 -1.53
N SER A 35 -7.13 0.71 -1.09
CA SER A 35 -8.40 1.11 -0.49
C SER A 35 -8.20 2.02 0.72
N SER A 36 -7.25 1.72 1.60
CA SER A 36 -6.96 2.54 2.77
C SER A 36 -6.44 3.93 2.44
N VAL A 37 -5.56 4.04 1.43
CA VAL A 37 -4.99 5.33 0.97
C VAL A 37 -6.07 6.18 0.31
N MET A 38 -6.90 5.59 -0.56
CA MET A 38 -7.97 6.31 -1.26
C MET A 38 -8.97 6.90 -0.28
N VAL A 39 -9.45 6.09 0.67
CA VAL A 39 -10.38 6.54 1.71
C VAL A 39 -9.75 7.63 2.59
N GLU A 40 -8.49 7.49 2.98
CA GLU A 40 -7.82 8.47 3.83
C GLU A 40 -7.62 9.83 3.15
N LEU A 41 -7.39 9.82 1.83
CA LEU A 41 -7.22 11.03 1.04
C LEU A 41 -8.54 11.64 0.56
N GLY A 42 -9.67 11.01 0.88
CA GLY A 42 -11.03 11.47 0.58
C GLY A 42 -11.54 11.09 -0.81
N TYR A 43 -10.89 10.15 -1.51
CA TYR A 43 -11.31 9.67 -2.81
C TYR A 43 -12.36 8.57 -2.67
N THR A 44 -13.47 8.72 -3.38
CA THR A 44 -14.65 7.84 -3.28
C THR A 44 -14.80 6.88 -4.45
N GLN A 45 -14.08 7.08 -5.56
CA GLN A 45 -14.13 6.10 -6.65
C GLN A 45 -13.27 4.88 -6.28
N ALA A 46 -13.85 3.71 -6.48
CA ALA A 46 -13.16 2.46 -6.28
C ALA A 46 -12.00 2.33 -7.29
N VAL A 47 -10.83 1.93 -6.78
CA VAL A 47 -9.67 1.54 -7.57
C VAL A 47 -9.43 0.08 -7.27
N ASP A 48 -9.65 -0.77 -8.25
CA ASP A 48 -9.36 -2.19 -8.12
C ASP A 48 -7.87 -2.43 -8.34
N VAL A 49 -7.33 -3.47 -7.68
CA VAL A 49 -5.97 -3.92 -7.92
C VAL A 49 -6.03 -5.31 -8.50
N LYS A 50 -5.30 -5.56 -9.59
CA LYS A 50 -5.25 -6.85 -10.26
C LYS A 50 -3.81 -7.32 -10.39
N LEU A 51 -3.51 -8.44 -9.76
CA LEU A 51 -2.24 -9.13 -9.89
C LEU A 51 -2.31 -10.07 -11.10
N VAL A 52 -1.47 -9.81 -12.09
CA VAL A 52 -1.34 -10.59 -13.32
C VAL A 52 0.06 -11.21 -13.35
N ALA A 53 0.19 -12.40 -13.94
CA ALA A 53 1.49 -13.01 -14.18
C ALA A 53 1.76 -13.03 -15.70
N ASP A 54 2.38 -11.97 -16.21
CA ASP A 54 2.74 -11.88 -17.63
C ASP A 54 4.27 -11.86 -17.76
N SER A 55 4.82 -12.87 -18.44
CA SER A 55 6.27 -12.98 -18.67
C SER A 55 6.75 -12.17 -19.88
N GLN A 56 5.83 -11.71 -20.73
CA GLN A 56 6.13 -10.90 -21.91
C GLN A 56 6.14 -9.41 -21.58
N ASP A 57 5.41 -9.00 -20.53
CA ASP A 57 5.46 -7.64 -20.00
C ASP A 57 6.60 -7.52 -18.98
N ASN A 58 7.55 -6.60 -19.23
CA ASN A 58 8.69 -6.34 -18.34
C ASN A 58 8.39 -5.27 -17.27
N ARG A 59 7.20 -4.67 -17.29
CA ARG A 59 6.76 -3.70 -16.27
C ARG A 59 6.41 -4.43 -14.98
N LYS A 60 6.66 -3.78 -13.84
CA LYS A 60 6.24 -4.26 -12.52
C LYS A 60 4.76 -3.99 -12.23
N GLY A 61 4.20 -3.00 -12.92
CA GLY A 61 2.79 -2.63 -12.84
C GLY A 61 2.47 -1.49 -13.80
N HIS A 62 1.19 -1.17 -13.93
CA HIS A 62 0.69 -0.02 -14.66
C HIS A 62 -0.73 0.35 -14.19
N HIS A 63 -1.05 1.63 -14.26
CA HIS A 63 -2.41 2.14 -14.17
C HIS A 63 -3.12 1.97 -15.53
N GLY A 64 -4.30 1.35 -15.53
CA GLY A 64 -5.13 1.14 -16.72
C GLY A 64 -6.07 2.31 -17.00
N GLU A 65 -6.56 2.39 -18.25
CA GLU A 65 -7.58 3.38 -18.65
C GLU A 65 -8.92 3.18 -17.91
N ASP A 66 -9.14 1.99 -17.36
CA ASP A 66 -10.30 1.62 -16.54
C ASP A 66 -10.17 2.03 -15.06
N ASN A 67 -9.18 2.88 -14.74
CA ASN A 67 -8.88 3.38 -13.39
C ASN A 67 -8.42 2.29 -12.41
N ASN A 68 -8.02 1.12 -12.91
CA ASN A 68 -7.54 0.00 -12.10
C ASN A 68 -6.01 -0.09 -12.12
N ILE A 69 -5.45 -0.64 -11.05
CA ILE A 69 -4.01 -0.87 -10.92
C ILE A 69 -3.71 -2.31 -11.29
N TYR A 70 -2.84 -2.49 -12.28
CA TYR A 70 -2.35 -3.80 -12.68
C TYR A 70 -0.93 -3.98 -12.15
N LEU A 71 -0.70 -5.07 -11.44
CA LEU A 71 0.61 -5.46 -10.91
C LEU A 71 1.07 -6.73 -11.63
N ASN A 72 2.36 -6.79 -11.96
CA ASN A 72 2.93 -7.97 -12.61
C ASN A 72 3.73 -8.83 -11.61
N ASP A 73 3.16 -9.95 -11.20
CA ASP A 73 3.75 -10.84 -10.21
C ASP A 73 5.09 -11.43 -10.66
N THR A 74 5.28 -11.65 -11.96
CA THR A 74 6.53 -12.17 -12.53
C THR A 74 7.72 -11.23 -12.31
N ASN A 75 7.45 -9.93 -12.14
CA ASN A 75 8.46 -8.88 -11.97
C ASN A 75 8.48 -8.28 -10.55
N LEU A 76 7.61 -8.75 -9.66
CA LEU A 76 7.48 -8.29 -8.27
C LEU A 76 8.13 -9.28 -7.30
N ASN A 77 9.46 -9.16 -7.19
CA ASN A 77 10.32 -10.14 -6.51
C ASN A 77 10.37 -10.01 -4.98
N ASN A 78 9.85 -8.92 -4.42
CA ASN A 78 9.88 -8.65 -2.98
C ASN A 78 8.85 -7.57 -2.59
N THR A 79 8.61 -7.43 -1.30
CA THR A 79 7.64 -6.49 -0.72
C THR A 79 8.00 -5.02 -0.96
N LYS A 80 9.29 -4.71 -1.11
CA LYS A 80 9.76 -3.35 -1.42
C LYS A 80 9.38 -2.95 -2.84
N ASP A 81 9.52 -3.86 -3.80
CA ASP A 81 9.08 -3.67 -5.18
C ASP A 81 7.56 -3.49 -5.23
N LEU A 82 6.81 -4.35 -4.52
CA LEU A 82 5.35 -4.24 -4.38
C LEU A 82 4.92 -2.86 -3.88
N ALA A 83 5.47 -2.41 -2.74
CA ALA A 83 5.09 -1.13 -2.14
C ALA A 83 5.47 0.07 -3.02
N THR A 84 6.62 -0.01 -3.71
CA THR A 84 7.09 1.08 -4.58
C THR A 84 6.24 1.18 -5.84
N THR A 85 5.96 0.05 -6.50
CA THR A 85 5.10 -0.01 -7.68
C THR A 85 3.69 0.41 -7.34
N LEU A 86 3.09 -0.13 -6.27
CA LEU A 86 1.75 0.27 -5.84
C LEU A 86 1.67 1.78 -5.57
N GLY A 87 2.68 2.37 -4.95
CA GLY A 87 2.66 3.81 -4.66
C GLY A 87 2.74 4.67 -5.90
N HIS A 88 3.46 4.20 -6.92
CA HIS A 88 3.46 4.84 -8.22
C HIS A 88 2.08 4.77 -8.89
N GLU A 89 1.49 3.58 -8.99
CA GLU A 89 0.20 3.41 -9.70
C GLU A 89 -0.98 4.03 -8.95
N THR A 90 -0.98 4.00 -7.61
CA THR A 90 -2.01 4.67 -6.80
C THR A 90 -1.98 6.17 -6.99
N SER A 91 -0.79 6.75 -7.20
CA SER A 91 -0.69 8.17 -7.49
C SER A 91 -1.34 8.51 -8.84
N HIS A 92 -1.13 7.68 -9.87
CA HIS A 92 -1.81 7.86 -11.15
C HIS A 92 -3.33 7.75 -11.04
N ALA A 93 -3.83 6.80 -10.25
CA ALA A 93 -5.27 6.66 -10.00
C ALA A 93 -5.86 7.88 -9.27
N ILE A 94 -5.11 8.48 -8.35
CA ILE A 94 -5.47 9.72 -7.67
C ILE A 94 -5.49 10.90 -8.65
N ASP A 95 -4.44 11.06 -9.45
CA ASP A 95 -4.30 12.14 -10.43
C ASP A 95 -5.44 12.08 -11.48
N ASN A 96 -5.88 10.87 -11.85
CA ASN A 96 -7.01 10.68 -12.76
C ASN A 96 -8.37 11.09 -12.15
N GLN A 97 -8.55 10.91 -10.84
CA GLN A 97 -9.77 11.34 -10.14
C GLN A 97 -9.80 12.85 -9.87
N ASP A 98 -8.64 13.48 -9.83
CA ASP A 98 -8.52 14.93 -9.60
C ASP A 98 -7.45 15.57 -10.50
N PRO A 99 -7.78 15.76 -11.80
CA PRO A 99 -6.85 16.34 -12.78
C PRO A 99 -6.57 17.82 -12.55
N SER A 100 -7.30 18.46 -11.62
CA SER A 100 -7.22 19.90 -11.32
C SER A 100 -6.13 20.25 -10.32
N ILE A 101 -5.59 19.25 -9.61
CA ILE A 101 -4.56 19.43 -8.60
C ILE A 101 -3.17 19.38 -9.27
N ASN A 102 -2.35 20.39 -9.00
CA ASN A 102 -0.94 20.41 -9.39
C ASN A 102 -0.22 19.18 -8.82
N THR A 103 0.17 18.27 -9.73
CA THR A 103 0.79 16.94 -9.59
C THR A 103 2.00 16.84 -8.65
N THR A 104 2.47 17.94 -8.07
CA THR A 104 3.67 17.96 -7.20
C THR A 104 3.35 17.65 -5.73
N HIS A 105 2.16 18.02 -5.21
CA HIS A 105 1.91 18.08 -3.76
C HIS A 105 1.30 16.80 -3.14
N ARG A 106 0.44 16.06 -3.86
CA ARG A 106 -0.22 14.82 -3.35
C ARG A 106 0.38 13.51 -3.85
N THR A 107 0.95 13.46 -5.06
CA THR A 107 1.82 12.37 -5.52
C THR A 107 2.97 12.16 -4.51
N THR A 108 3.48 13.26 -3.94
CA THR A 108 4.46 13.22 -2.85
C THR A 108 3.88 12.61 -1.56
N GLN A 109 2.62 12.86 -1.22
CA GLN A 109 1.97 12.29 -0.03
C GLN A 109 1.66 10.80 -0.17
N ALA A 110 1.05 10.35 -1.28
CA ALA A 110 0.80 8.92 -1.50
C ALA A 110 2.12 8.13 -1.53
N LYS A 111 3.12 8.66 -2.24
CA LYS A 111 4.47 8.13 -2.25
C LYS A 111 5.12 8.16 -0.87
N GLN A 112 4.94 9.21 -0.06
CA GLN A 112 5.47 9.28 1.31
C GLN A 112 4.79 8.30 2.26
N ILE A 113 3.46 8.19 2.22
CA ILE A 113 2.68 7.25 3.03
C ILE A 113 3.15 5.82 2.74
N MET A 114 3.29 5.45 1.47
CA MET A 114 3.74 4.11 1.08
C MET A 114 5.25 3.89 1.27
N LYS A 115 6.07 4.94 1.14
CA LYS A 115 7.50 4.89 1.46
C LYS A 115 7.76 4.80 2.98
N SER A 116 6.83 5.27 3.80
CA SER A 116 6.86 5.23 5.28
C SER A 116 6.33 3.91 5.86
N MET A 117 5.84 2.99 5.01
CA MET A 117 5.55 1.62 5.42
C MET A 117 6.83 0.97 5.99
N PRO A 118 6.72 0.09 7.00
CA PRO A 118 7.86 -0.48 7.68
C PRO A 118 8.80 -1.16 6.67
N LYS A 119 10.01 -0.63 6.53
CA LYS A 119 10.95 -1.06 5.48
C LYS A 119 11.93 -2.12 5.92
N THR A 120 12.05 -2.37 7.21
CA THR A 120 13.00 -3.30 7.79
C THR A 120 12.56 -3.66 9.21
N THR A 121 13.12 -4.76 9.72
CA THR A 121 12.98 -5.30 11.07
C THR A 121 13.14 -4.25 12.18
N GLU A 122 13.88 -3.15 11.93
CA GLU A 122 14.08 -2.04 12.86
C GLU A 122 12.84 -1.15 13.02
N THR A 123 12.06 -0.89 11.95
CA THR A 123 10.84 -0.07 12.05
C THR A 123 9.73 -0.84 12.78
N THR A 124 9.64 -2.16 12.56
CA THR A 124 8.72 -3.02 13.32
C THR A 124 9.07 -3.06 14.80
N LEU A 125 10.37 -3.10 15.15
CA LEU A 125 10.81 -3.02 16.54
C LEU A 125 10.44 -1.68 17.19
N VAL A 126 10.61 -0.56 16.48
CA VAL A 126 10.21 0.77 16.98
C VAL A 126 8.70 0.91 17.11
N ILE A 127 7.90 0.35 16.21
CA ILE A 127 6.43 0.35 16.32
C ILE A 127 5.96 -0.55 17.49
N MET A 128 6.60 -1.71 17.70
CA MET A 128 6.28 -2.61 18.82
C MET A 128 6.78 -2.08 20.18
N LEU A 129 7.91 -1.39 20.23
CA LEU A 129 8.50 -0.84 21.45
C LEU A 129 7.91 0.52 21.86
N ASN A 130 7.34 1.28 20.92
CA ASN A 130 6.76 2.61 21.18
C ASN A 130 5.23 2.61 21.30
N LEU A 131 4.63 1.42 21.46
CA LEU A 131 3.21 1.27 21.77
C LEU A 131 2.99 1.65 23.24
N PRO A 132 2.21 2.70 23.58
CA PRO A 132 1.75 2.84 24.96
C PRO A 132 0.88 1.63 25.27
N GLN A 133 1.32 0.79 26.22
CA GLN A 133 0.48 -0.27 26.76
C GLN A 133 -0.77 0.39 27.32
N LYS A 134 -1.87 0.33 26.56
CA LYS A 134 -3.15 0.86 27.01
C LYS A 134 -3.62 -0.06 28.12
N THR A 135 -3.34 0.34 29.35
CA THR A 135 -3.87 -0.25 30.57
C THR A 135 -5.38 -0.42 30.38
N MET A 136 -5.83 -1.68 30.41
CA MET A 136 -7.24 -2.02 30.39
C MET A 136 -7.84 -1.50 31.70
N ALA A 137 -8.48 -0.33 31.65
CA ALA A 137 -9.38 0.09 32.71
C ALA A 137 -10.61 -0.81 32.61
N MET A 138 -10.63 -1.87 33.42
CA MET A 138 -11.87 -2.57 33.76
C MET A 138 -12.76 -1.57 34.49
N ALA A 139 -13.85 -1.16 33.85
CA ALA A 139 -14.95 -0.53 34.55
C ALA A 139 -15.77 -1.64 35.23
N VAL A 140 -15.74 -1.63 36.56
CA VAL A 140 -16.62 -2.36 37.48
C VAL A 140 -18.02 -1.77 37.46
#